data_AF-A0A494X120-F1
#
_entry.id   AF-A0A494X120-F1
#
_cell.length_a   1.000
_cell.length_b   1.000
_cell.length_c   1.000
_cell.angle_alpha   90.00
_cell.angle_beta   90.00
_cell.angle_gamma   90.00
#
_symmetry.space_group_name_H-M   'P 1'
#
loop_
_entity.id
_entity.type
_entity.pdbx_description
1 polymer ?
#
loop_
_entity_poly.entity_id
_entity_poly.type
_entity_poly.pdbx_seq_one_letter_code
_entity_poly.pdbx_strand_id
1 'polypeptide(L)'
;MTIPGSEYLTKILHAASQSLLIPDIMGLLFFLVFAFMELGSFVAEMRRRKVIQPVNLLEVIHDVGGVSLWQMRNLQQVLDSSALNPRQKKLVSDLLAKPGLSPEVRRLVAQDILDREEFRFKQTLDKTDLLAKLSPVFGLMGTLIPLGPGLAALGQGDVRGLSEAVIIAFDTTVVGVAAGAVGALISRVRRRWYEQDLRYLELLLELVVGGESRAVQETEAGAVVRRRS
;
A
#
# COMPACT_ATOMS: atom_id res chain seq x y z
N MET A 1 -11.64 42.38 -29.75
CA MET A 1 -13.06 42.70 -29.48
C MET A 1 -13.35 42.35 -28.04
N THR A 2 -13.61 43.34 -27.19
CA THR A 2 -13.98 43.15 -25.79
C THR A 2 -15.47 42.81 -25.72
N ILE A 3 -15.80 41.59 -25.30
CA ILE A 3 -17.19 41.17 -25.07
C ILE A 3 -17.68 41.90 -23.80
N PRO A 4 -18.83 42.59 -23.83
CA PRO A 4 -19.38 43.25 -22.65
C PRO A 4 -19.53 42.25 -21.49
N GLY A 5 -18.93 42.54 -20.33
CA GLY A 5 -18.92 41.66 -19.15
C GLY A 5 -17.68 40.77 -18.97
N SER A 6 -16.81 40.64 -19.98
CA SER A 6 -15.59 39.82 -19.86
C SER A 6 -14.56 40.35 -18.84
N GLU A 7 -14.60 41.65 -18.55
CA GLU A 7 -13.71 42.30 -17.57
C GLU A 7 -13.99 41.83 -16.14
N TYR A 8 -15.28 41.75 -15.76
CA TYR A 8 -15.68 41.25 -14.44
C TYR A 8 -15.33 39.77 -14.28
N LEU A 9 -15.55 38.97 -15.31
CA LEU A 9 -15.21 37.54 -15.31
C LEU A 9 -13.69 37.33 -15.13
N THR A 10 -12.89 38.10 -15.86
CA THR A 10 -11.41 38.05 -15.75
C THR A 10 -10.93 38.47 -14.36
N LYS A 11 -11.51 39.53 -13.76
CA LYS A 11 -11.19 39.97 -12.40
C LYS A 11 -11.52 38.91 -11.35
N ILE A 12 -12.70 38.29 -11.45
CA ILE A 12 -13.12 37.22 -10.53
C ILE A 12 -12.19 36.01 -10.67
N LEU A 13 -11.86 35.61 -11.91
CA LEU A 13 -10.96 34.48 -12.17
C LEU A 13 -9.56 34.74 -11.59
N HIS A 14 -9.00 35.94 -11.82
CA HIS A 14 -7.71 36.30 -11.25
C HIS A 14 -7.74 36.30 -9.72
N ALA A 15 -8.74 36.91 -9.10
CA ALA A 15 -8.86 36.95 -7.65
C ALA A 15 -8.96 35.52 -7.06
N ALA A 16 -9.77 34.66 -7.68
CA ALA A 16 -9.91 33.26 -7.26
C ALA A 16 -8.60 32.49 -7.40
N SER A 17 -7.92 32.60 -8.54
CA SER A 17 -6.64 31.93 -8.79
C SER A 17 -5.54 32.38 -7.82
N GLN A 18 -5.39 33.69 -7.59
CA GLN A 18 -4.38 34.22 -6.66
C GLN A 18 -4.67 33.85 -5.22
N SER A 19 -5.94 33.78 -4.82
CA SER A 19 -6.33 33.37 -3.47
C SER A 19 -5.96 31.90 -3.16
N LEU A 20 -5.76 31.07 -4.20
CA LEU A 20 -5.34 29.68 -4.05
C LEU A 20 -3.83 29.51 -3.81
N LEU A 21 -3.01 30.56 -3.94
CA LEU A 21 -1.55 30.44 -3.75
C LEU A 21 -1.18 29.97 -2.34
N ILE A 22 -1.78 30.59 -1.30
CA ILE A 22 -1.48 30.23 0.09
C ILE A 22 -2.00 28.81 0.40
N PRO A 23 -3.25 28.45 0.09
CA PRO A 23 -3.72 27.07 0.21
C PRO A 23 -2.85 26.04 -0.53
N ASP A 24 -2.36 26.38 -1.72
CA ASP A 24 -1.49 25.52 -2.53
C ASP A 24 -0.17 25.25 -1.81
N ILE A 25 0.54 26.31 -1.40
CA ILE A 25 1.81 26.18 -0.65
C ILE A 25 1.60 25.41 0.66
N MET A 26 0.50 25.66 1.38
CA MET A 26 0.17 24.93 2.59
C MET A 26 -0.06 23.43 2.32
N GLY A 27 -0.78 23.09 1.25
CA GLY A 27 -0.98 21.72 0.81
C GLY A 27 0.33 21.03 0.40
N LEU A 28 1.20 21.76 -0.29
CA LEU A 28 2.53 21.29 -0.69
C LEU A 28 3.42 20.98 0.52
N LEU A 29 3.46 21.88 1.52
CA LEU A 29 4.19 21.66 2.77
C LEU A 29 3.63 20.47 3.55
N PHE A 30 2.31 20.30 3.57
CA PHE A 30 1.68 19.11 4.13
C PHE A 30 2.15 17.83 3.42
N PHE A 31 2.16 17.81 2.09
CA PHE A 31 2.66 16.65 1.33
C PHE A 31 4.14 16.39 1.55
N LEU A 32 4.96 17.43 1.73
CA LEU A 32 6.37 17.27 2.06
C LEU A 32 6.56 16.56 3.41
N VAL A 33 5.87 17.01 4.45
CA VAL A 33 5.90 16.36 5.77
C VAL A 33 5.39 14.92 5.66
N PHE A 34 4.29 14.72 4.95
CA PHE A 34 3.71 13.40 4.73
C PHE A 34 4.67 12.46 3.99
N ALA A 35 5.42 12.96 3.01
CA ALA A 35 6.45 12.19 2.29
C ALA A 35 7.57 11.73 3.23
N PHE A 36 8.04 12.59 4.14
CA PHE A 36 9.04 12.20 5.14
C PHE A 36 8.51 11.14 6.11
N MET A 37 7.26 11.26 6.56
CA MET A 37 6.63 10.25 7.42
C MET A 37 6.52 8.89 6.72
N GLU A 38 6.07 8.87 5.46
CA GLU A 38 5.98 7.63 4.67
C GLU A 38 7.36 7.04 4.36
N LEU A 39 8.36 7.87 4.09
CA LEU A 39 9.74 7.43 3.90
C LEU A 39 10.30 6.78 5.17
N GLY A 40 10.07 7.38 6.34
CA GLY A 40 10.47 6.80 7.63
C GLY A 40 9.79 5.45 7.89
N SER A 41 8.49 5.38 7.64
CA SER A 41 7.70 4.14 7.75
C SER A 41 8.22 3.06 6.78
N PHE A 42 8.53 3.42 5.54
CA PHE A 42 9.09 2.53 4.54
C PHE A 42 10.47 1.99 4.94
N VAL A 43 11.35 2.84 5.46
CA VAL A 43 12.67 2.41 5.95
C VAL A 43 12.54 1.47 7.15
N ALA A 44 11.62 1.77 8.08
CA ALA A 44 11.34 0.90 9.23
C ALA A 44 10.83 -0.47 8.78
N GLU A 45 9.92 -0.51 7.80
CA GLU A 45 9.40 -1.75 7.21
C GLU A 45 10.50 -2.54 6.49
N MET A 46 11.30 -1.88 5.66
CA MET A 46 12.42 -2.49 4.93
C MET A 46 13.44 -3.13 5.87
N ARG A 47 13.75 -2.48 7.01
CA ARG A 47 14.63 -3.07 8.03
C ARG A 47 14.01 -4.30 8.67
N ARG A 48 12.71 -4.27 9.00
CA ARG A 48 12.00 -5.44 9.56
C ARG A 48 12.00 -6.61 8.57
N ARG A 49 11.78 -6.35 7.28
CA ARG A 49 11.75 -7.39 6.23
C ARG A 49 13.12 -7.98 5.92
N LYS A 50 14.21 -7.19 5.89
CA LYS A 50 15.57 -7.74 5.72
C LYS A 50 15.98 -8.70 6.83
N VAL A 51 15.42 -8.54 8.03
CA VAL A 51 15.67 -9.41 9.18
C VAL A 51 14.85 -10.71 9.10
N ILE A 52 13.71 -10.70 8.38
CA ILE A 52 12.82 -11.86 8.21
C ILE A 52 13.06 -12.43 6.80
N GLN A 53 14.04 -13.32 6.68
CA GLN A 53 14.37 -14.03 5.45
C GLN A 53 13.17 -14.87 4.95
N PRO A 54 12.91 -14.94 3.63
CA PRO A 54 11.87 -15.80 3.08
C PRO A 54 12.32 -17.26 3.18
N VAL A 55 11.67 -18.04 4.03
CA VAL A 55 11.78 -19.50 3.98
C VAL A 55 11.16 -19.97 2.67
N ASN A 56 11.93 -20.71 1.87
CA ASN A 56 11.42 -21.35 0.67
C ASN A 56 10.39 -22.39 1.08
N LEU A 57 9.13 -22.10 0.81
CA LEU A 57 8.04 -23.03 1.10
C LEU A 57 8.23 -24.37 0.35
N LEU A 58 8.91 -24.34 -0.80
CA LEU A 58 9.34 -25.51 -1.56
C LEU A 58 10.38 -26.37 -0.82
N GLU A 59 11.30 -25.78 -0.05
CA GLU A 59 12.19 -26.54 0.84
C GLU A 59 11.38 -27.19 1.95
N VAL A 60 10.44 -26.47 2.56
CA VAL A 60 9.57 -27.04 3.63
C VAL A 60 8.66 -28.17 3.08
N ILE A 61 8.17 -28.04 1.85
CA ILE A 61 7.34 -29.08 1.22
C ILE A 61 8.19 -30.31 0.82
N HIS A 62 9.45 -30.12 0.43
CA HIS A 62 10.32 -31.21 -0.05
C HIS A 62 11.10 -31.91 1.09
N ASP A 63 11.44 -31.21 2.16
CA ASP A 63 12.18 -31.75 3.32
C ASP A 63 11.26 -32.60 4.24
N VAL A 64 9.94 -32.45 4.09
CA VAL A 64 8.91 -33.28 4.74
C VAL A 64 8.49 -34.44 3.81
N GLY A 65 9.45 -34.94 3.02
CA GLY A 65 9.29 -36.12 2.16
C GLY A 65 8.98 -37.38 2.98
N GLY A 66 7.68 -37.61 3.22
CA GLY A 66 7.16 -38.83 3.85
C GLY A 66 6.24 -38.64 5.05
N VAL A 67 5.99 -37.40 5.49
CA VAL A 67 5.10 -37.12 6.65
C VAL A 67 3.90 -36.27 6.21
N SER A 68 2.70 -36.66 6.64
CA SER A 68 1.45 -35.91 6.45
C SER A 68 1.59 -34.45 6.91
N LEU A 69 1.79 -33.52 5.96
CA LEU A 69 1.91 -32.06 6.21
C LEU A 69 0.67 -31.47 6.90
N TRP A 70 -0.48 -32.15 6.84
CA TRP A 70 -1.76 -31.76 7.44
C TRP A 70 -1.86 -31.99 8.95
N GLN A 71 -0.83 -32.53 9.60
CA GLN A 71 -0.79 -32.64 11.05
C GLN A 71 -0.56 -31.26 11.68
N MET A 72 -1.35 -30.92 12.71
CA MET A 72 -1.27 -29.63 13.39
C MET A 72 0.15 -29.24 13.83
N ARG A 73 0.96 -30.21 14.30
CA ARG A 73 2.34 -29.98 14.73
C ARG A 73 3.25 -29.52 13.57
N ASN A 74 3.05 -30.08 12.38
CA ASN A 74 3.84 -29.73 11.19
C ASN A 74 3.39 -28.39 10.61
N LEU A 75 2.07 -28.14 10.55
CA LEU A 75 1.51 -26.86 10.11
C LEU A 75 1.93 -25.70 11.02
N GLN A 76 1.99 -25.92 12.33
CA GLN A 76 2.46 -24.92 13.28
C GLN A 76 3.96 -24.63 13.11
N GLN A 77 4.77 -25.66 12.82
CA GLN A 77 6.19 -25.50 12.48
C GLN A 77 6.37 -24.74 11.15
N VAL A 78 5.56 -25.02 10.12
CA VAL A 78 5.56 -24.25 8.86
C VAL A 78 5.16 -22.81 9.12
N LEU A 79 4.15 -22.57 9.95
CA LEU A 79 3.70 -21.23 10.33
C LEU A 79 4.77 -20.45 11.09
N ASP A 80 5.45 -21.08 12.04
CA ASP A 80 6.50 -20.47 12.84
C ASP A 80 7.74 -20.15 12.00
N SER A 81 8.09 -21.04 11.07
CA SER A 81 9.16 -20.82 10.09
C SER A 81 8.80 -19.83 8.97
N SER A 82 7.51 -19.55 8.74
CA SER A 82 7.08 -18.66 7.65
C SER A 82 7.48 -17.20 7.86
N ALA A 83 7.67 -16.47 6.74
CA ALA A 83 7.97 -15.03 6.73
C ALA A 83 6.73 -14.14 7.03
N LEU A 84 5.62 -14.74 7.49
CA LEU A 84 4.40 -14.00 7.81
C LEU A 84 4.60 -13.04 8.98
N ASN A 85 3.88 -11.92 8.95
CA ASN A 85 3.81 -10.97 10.05
C ASN A 85 3.21 -11.66 11.30
N PRO A 86 3.65 -11.36 12.54
CA PRO A 86 3.04 -11.87 13.77
C PRO A 86 1.50 -11.85 13.80
N ARG A 87 0.88 -10.84 13.20
CA ARG A 87 -0.59 -10.78 13.07
C ARG A 87 -1.15 -11.86 12.15
N GLN A 88 -0.55 -12.06 10.98
CA GLN A 88 -0.97 -13.10 10.04
C GLN A 88 -0.77 -14.49 10.64
N LYS A 89 0.36 -14.71 11.33
CA LYS A 89 0.61 -15.94 12.10
C LYS A 89 -0.51 -16.20 13.09
N LYS A 90 -0.93 -15.16 13.85
CA LYS A 90 -2.05 -15.28 14.78
C LYS A 90 -3.37 -15.65 14.11
N LEU A 91 -3.70 -15.03 12.98
CA LEU A 91 -4.95 -15.33 12.25
C LEU A 91 -4.98 -16.79 11.76
N VAL A 92 -3.86 -17.29 11.23
CA VAL A 92 -3.75 -18.67 10.77
C VAL A 92 -3.71 -19.65 11.96
N SER A 93 -3.05 -19.31 13.06
CA SER A 93 -3.05 -20.14 14.27
C SER A 93 -4.42 -20.23 14.93
N ASP A 94 -5.18 -19.12 14.94
CA ASP A 94 -6.54 -19.09 15.48
C ASP A 94 -7.49 -19.94 14.62
N LEU A 95 -7.24 -20.02 13.31
CA LEU A 95 -7.95 -20.92 12.40
C LEU A 95 -7.60 -22.39 12.66
N LEU A 96 -6.31 -22.69 12.88
CA LEU A 96 -5.83 -24.04 13.23
C LEU A 96 -6.39 -24.52 14.57
N ALA A 97 -6.51 -23.64 15.56
CA ALA A 97 -6.97 -23.99 16.91
C ALA A 97 -8.48 -24.27 17.02
N LYS A 98 -9.26 -24.15 15.94
CA LYS A 98 -10.71 -24.40 15.91
C LYS A 98 -11.08 -25.64 15.08
N PRO A 99 -10.79 -26.87 15.58
CA PRO A 99 -10.96 -28.11 14.82
C PRO A 99 -12.42 -28.52 14.53
N GLY A 100 -13.43 -27.79 15.01
CA GLY A 100 -14.86 -28.14 14.87
C GLY A 100 -15.59 -27.49 13.69
N LEU A 101 -14.91 -26.72 12.84
CA LEU A 101 -15.54 -26.03 11.71
C LEU A 101 -15.74 -26.99 10.54
N SER A 102 -16.95 -26.97 9.93
CA SER A 102 -17.21 -27.63 8.65
C SER A 102 -16.20 -27.15 7.59
N PRO A 103 -15.74 -28.02 6.66
CA PRO A 103 -14.81 -27.65 5.60
C PRO A 103 -15.24 -26.41 4.79
N GLU A 104 -16.55 -26.23 4.58
CA GLU A 104 -17.11 -25.06 3.88
C GLU A 104 -16.97 -23.78 4.70
N VAL A 105 -17.30 -23.81 5.99
CA VAL A 105 -17.18 -22.65 6.88
C VAL A 105 -15.72 -22.26 7.03
N ARG A 106 -14.81 -23.23 7.09
CA ARG A 106 -13.38 -22.97 7.17
C ARG A 106 -12.82 -22.30 5.92
N ARG A 107 -13.29 -22.72 4.72
CA ARG A 107 -12.99 -22.04 3.45
C ARG A 107 -13.44 -20.58 3.47
N LEU A 108 -14.66 -20.32 3.95
CA LEU A 108 -15.19 -18.96 4.06
C LEU A 108 -14.35 -18.10 5.03
N VAL A 109 -13.96 -18.65 6.18
CA VAL A 109 -13.10 -17.92 7.13
C VAL A 109 -11.70 -17.64 6.54
N ALA A 110 -11.13 -18.61 5.81
CA ALA A 110 -9.86 -18.41 5.12
C ALA A 110 -9.94 -17.29 4.06
N GLN A 111 -11.01 -17.26 3.26
CA GLN A 111 -11.26 -16.18 2.30
C GLN A 111 -11.43 -14.82 2.99
N ASP A 112 -12.22 -14.73 4.07
CA ASP A 112 -12.38 -13.48 4.83
C ASP A 112 -11.05 -12.97 5.41
N ILE A 113 -10.16 -13.87 5.87
CA ILE A 113 -8.80 -13.49 6.32
C ILE A 113 -8.00 -12.88 5.16
N LEU A 114 -8.01 -13.52 3.99
CA LEU A 114 -7.29 -13.06 2.81
C LEU A 114 -7.80 -11.68 2.34
N ASP A 115 -9.11 -11.53 2.21
CA ASP A 115 -9.77 -10.30 1.76
C ASP A 115 -9.47 -9.12 2.70
N ARG A 116 -9.49 -9.37 4.01
CA ARG A 116 -9.14 -8.35 5.02
C ARG A 116 -7.70 -7.91 4.91
N GLU A 117 -6.76 -8.84 4.71
CA GLU A 117 -5.35 -8.48 4.56
C GLU A 117 -5.09 -7.76 3.23
N GLU A 118 -5.73 -8.17 2.14
CA GLU A 118 -5.65 -7.46 0.85
C GLU A 118 -6.16 -6.02 0.98
N PHE A 119 -7.33 -5.83 1.60
CA PHE A 119 -7.89 -4.51 1.82
C PHE A 119 -6.96 -3.60 2.66
N ARG A 120 -6.31 -4.15 3.69
CA ARG A 120 -5.33 -3.41 4.50
C ARG A 120 -4.10 -3.00 3.71
N PHE A 121 -3.59 -3.88 2.84
CA PHE A 121 -2.48 -3.56 1.96
C PHE A 121 -2.86 -2.47 0.94
N LYS A 122 -4.07 -2.55 0.36
CA LYS A 122 -4.61 -1.49 -0.52
C LYS A 122 -4.65 -0.13 0.19
N GLN A 123 -5.25 -0.04 1.38
CA GLN A 123 -5.30 1.21 2.15
C GLN A 123 -3.91 1.81 2.44
N THR A 124 -2.90 0.96 2.63
CA THR A 124 -1.53 1.42 2.88
C THR A 124 -0.88 1.96 1.62
N LEU A 125 -1.12 1.32 0.46
CA LEU A 125 -0.65 1.78 -0.84
C LEU A 125 -1.36 3.07 -1.29
N ASP A 126 -2.66 3.19 -1.01
CA ASP A 126 -3.48 4.35 -1.40
C ASP A 126 -2.89 5.66 -0.87
N LYS A 127 -2.35 5.66 0.35
CA LYS A 127 -1.66 6.82 0.95
C LYS A 127 -0.48 7.30 0.09
N THR A 128 0.38 6.37 -0.30
CA THR A 128 1.56 6.67 -1.12
C THR A 128 1.21 6.97 -2.58
N ASP A 129 0.12 6.38 -3.10
CA ASP A 129 -0.41 6.66 -4.43
C ASP A 129 -1.05 8.05 -4.51
N LEU A 130 -1.75 8.48 -3.45
CA LEU A 130 -2.26 9.85 -3.33
C LEU A 130 -1.12 10.86 -3.31
N LEU A 131 -0.09 10.62 -2.50
CA LEU A 131 1.11 11.46 -2.47
C LEU A 131 1.76 11.54 -3.86
N ALA A 132 1.92 10.41 -4.55
CA ALA A 132 2.51 10.34 -5.88
C ALA A 132 1.75 11.14 -6.96
N LYS A 133 0.41 11.21 -6.83
CA LYS A 133 -0.46 11.84 -7.82
C LYS A 133 -0.74 13.32 -7.51
N LEU A 134 -0.97 13.65 -6.24
CA LEU A 134 -1.43 14.99 -5.85
C LEU A 134 -0.25 15.95 -5.64
N SER A 135 0.86 15.49 -5.06
CA SER A 135 2.00 16.37 -4.77
C SER A 135 2.56 17.08 -6.02
N PRO A 136 2.75 16.40 -7.18
CA PRO A 136 3.17 17.09 -8.40
C PRO A 136 2.14 18.09 -8.94
N VAL A 137 0.84 17.83 -8.72
CA VAL A 137 -0.24 18.73 -9.16
C VAL A 137 -0.21 20.03 -8.36
N PHE A 138 -0.01 19.97 -7.04
CA PHE A 138 0.22 21.15 -6.22
C PHE A 138 1.50 21.89 -6.64
N GLY A 139 2.61 21.17 -6.88
CA GLY A 139 3.84 21.80 -7.36
C GLY A 139 3.65 22.56 -8.69
N LEU A 140 2.87 21.99 -9.61
CA LEU A 140 2.52 22.63 -10.87
C LEU A 140 1.61 23.86 -10.66
N MET A 141 0.59 23.78 -9.81
CA MET A 141 -0.26 24.94 -9.48
C MET A 141 0.56 26.09 -8.89
N GLY A 142 1.50 25.78 -7.99
CA GLY A 142 2.45 26.73 -7.42
C GLY A 142 3.34 27.43 -8.46
N THR A 143 3.50 26.89 -9.67
CA THR A 143 4.12 27.62 -10.79
C THR A 143 3.16 28.58 -11.48
N LEU A 144 1.95 28.11 -11.77
CA LEU A 144 1.01 28.81 -12.65
C LEU A 144 0.38 30.02 -11.96
N ILE A 145 0.19 29.95 -10.63
CA ILE A 145 -0.43 31.03 -9.86
C ILE A 145 0.46 32.27 -9.78
N PRO A 146 1.74 32.23 -9.32
CA PRO A 146 2.56 33.42 -9.18
C PRO A 146 3.11 33.96 -10.51
N LEU A 147 3.24 33.12 -11.55
CA LEU A 147 3.75 33.58 -12.85
C LEU A 147 2.84 34.60 -13.54
N GLY A 148 1.52 34.57 -13.28
CA GLY A 148 0.60 35.60 -13.80
C GLY A 148 0.98 37.01 -13.34
N PRO A 149 0.98 37.28 -12.02
CA PRO A 149 1.48 38.54 -11.46
C PRO A 149 2.93 38.84 -11.83
N GLY A 150 3.82 37.85 -11.81
CA GLY A 150 5.25 38.04 -12.13
C GLY A 150 5.49 38.55 -13.56
N LEU A 151 4.80 37.98 -14.55
CA LEU A 151 4.87 38.45 -15.94
C LEU A 151 4.22 39.82 -16.12
N ALA A 152 3.15 40.12 -15.38
CA ALA A 152 2.54 41.45 -15.38
C ALA A 152 3.49 42.53 -14.79
N ALA A 153 4.23 42.18 -13.73
CA ALA A 153 5.26 43.04 -13.13
C ALA A 153 6.39 43.33 -14.12
N LEU A 154 6.85 42.32 -14.87
CA LEU A 154 7.83 42.50 -15.94
C LEU A 154 7.35 43.49 -17.01
N GLY A 155 6.07 43.43 -17.40
CA GLY A 155 5.47 44.37 -18.35
C GLY A 155 5.54 45.84 -17.89
N GLN A 156 5.74 46.08 -16.59
CA GLN A 156 5.90 47.41 -15.99
C GLN A 156 7.37 47.77 -15.73
N GLY A 157 8.32 46.91 -16.12
CA GLY A 157 9.75 47.07 -15.84
C GLY A 157 10.19 46.60 -14.45
N ASP A 158 9.30 45.97 -13.67
CA ASP A 158 9.62 45.43 -12.36
C ASP A 158 10.22 44.01 -12.46
N VAL A 159 11.54 43.98 -12.62
CA VAL A 159 12.32 42.74 -12.68
C VAL A 159 12.39 42.05 -11.31
N ARG A 160 12.24 42.79 -10.19
CA ARG A 160 12.29 42.21 -8.84
C ARG A 160 11.05 41.39 -8.58
N GLY A 161 9.87 41.94 -8.85
CA GLY A 161 8.60 41.21 -8.72
C GLY A 161 8.53 39.95 -9.58
N LEU A 162 9.05 40.00 -10.81
CA LEU A 162 9.20 38.80 -11.64
C LEU A 162 10.12 37.76 -10.97
N SER A 163 11.27 38.20 -10.47
CA SER A 163 12.28 37.30 -9.88
C SER A 163 11.72 36.56 -8.66
N GLU A 164 10.99 37.27 -7.79
CA GLU A 164 10.34 36.67 -6.62
C GLU A 164 9.28 35.63 -7.01
N ALA A 165 8.42 35.95 -8.00
CA ALA A 165 7.42 35.02 -8.51
C ALA A 165 8.05 33.76 -9.11
N VAL A 166 9.17 33.89 -9.82
CA VAL A 166 9.91 32.77 -10.43
C VAL A 166 10.55 31.88 -9.37
N ILE A 167 11.12 32.46 -8.31
CA ILE A 167 11.69 31.67 -7.19
C ILE A 167 10.61 30.81 -6.55
N ILE A 168 9.47 31.40 -6.21
CA ILE A 168 8.33 30.66 -5.62
C ILE A 168 7.89 29.53 -6.56
N ALA A 169 7.74 29.81 -7.86
CA ALA A 169 7.33 28.81 -8.86
C ALA A 169 8.30 27.61 -8.94
N PHE A 170 9.61 27.87 -8.92
CA PHE A 170 10.60 26.79 -8.97
C PHE A 170 10.61 25.98 -7.67
N ASP A 171 10.58 26.64 -6.52
CA ASP A 171 10.58 25.97 -5.22
C ASP A 171 9.37 25.05 -5.06
N THR A 172 8.18 25.50 -5.44
CA THR A 172 6.96 24.67 -5.35
C THR A 172 7.04 23.45 -6.25
N THR A 173 7.60 23.59 -7.46
CA THR A 173 7.79 22.47 -8.40
C THR A 173 8.75 21.44 -7.85
N VAL A 174 9.93 21.90 -7.39
CA VAL A 174 10.98 21.02 -6.88
C VAL A 174 10.44 20.19 -5.72
N VAL A 175 9.78 20.84 -4.77
CA VAL A 175 9.18 20.16 -3.61
C VAL A 175 8.05 19.22 -4.03
N GLY A 176 7.12 19.68 -4.89
CA GLY A 176 5.97 18.89 -5.34
C GLY A 176 6.36 17.63 -6.11
N VAL A 177 7.30 17.75 -7.05
CA VAL A 177 7.83 16.62 -7.82
C VAL A 177 8.64 15.68 -6.95
N ALA A 178 9.49 16.20 -6.05
CA ALA A 178 10.30 15.36 -5.16
C ALA A 178 9.42 14.51 -4.22
N ALA A 179 8.44 15.12 -3.56
CA ALA A 179 7.51 14.39 -2.69
C ALA A 179 6.66 13.37 -3.48
N GLY A 180 6.22 13.71 -4.69
CA GLY A 180 5.52 12.79 -5.58
C GLY A 180 6.40 11.60 -6.01
N ALA A 181 7.66 11.85 -6.35
CA ALA A 181 8.62 10.81 -6.74
C ALA A 181 8.90 9.83 -5.58
N VAL A 182 9.04 10.35 -4.36
CA VAL A 182 9.18 9.53 -3.14
C VAL A 182 7.94 8.64 -2.95
N GLY A 183 6.74 9.20 -3.03
CA GLY A 183 5.49 8.43 -2.94
C GLY A 183 5.39 7.32 -3.99
N ALA A 184 5.74 7.63 -5.23
CA ALA A 184 5.72 6.67 -6.34
C ALA A 184 6.72 5.53 -6.14
N LEU A 185 7.93 5.83 -5.66
CA LEU A 185 8.96 4.83 -5.40
C LEU A 185 8.53 3.88 -4.26
N ILE A 186 8.04 4.45 -3.15
CA ILE A 186 7.58 3.66 -2.00
C ILE A 186 6.42 2.75 -2.41
N SER A 187 5.42 3.29 -3.11
CA SER A 187 4.26 2.51 -3.58
C SER A 187 4.69 1.34 -4.46
N ARG A 188 5.60 1.57 -5.42
CA ARG A 188 6.11 0.50 -6.31
C ARG A 188 6.79 -0.62 -5.54
N VAL A 189 7.60 -0.30 -4.53
CA VAL A 189 8.32 -1.32 -3.75
C VAL A 189 7.35 -2.06 -2.82
N ARG A 190 6.51 -1.35 -2.07
CA ARG A 190 5.53 -1.96 -1.16
C ARG A 190 4.55 -2.86 -1.90
N ARG A 191 4.11 -2.48 -3.10
CA ARG A 191 3.19 -3.28 -3.91
C ARG A 191 3.77 -4.67 -4.20
N ARG A 192 5.04 -4.75 -4.61
CA ARG A 192 5.72 -6.04 -4.85
C ARG A 192 5.80 -6.89 -3.58
N TRP A 193 6.09 -6.27 -2.43
CA TRP A 193 6.15 -6.98 -1.15
C TRP A 193 4.78 -7.49 -0.71
N TYR A 194 3.74 -6.66 -0.77
CA TYR A 194 2.40 -7.03 -0.37
C TYR A 194 1.78 -8.10 -1.29
N GLU A 195 2.05 -8.06 -2.60
CA GLU A 195 1.66 -9.12 -3.54
C GLU A 195 2.36 -10.45 -3.22
N GLN A 196 3.62 -10.41 -2.80
CA GLN A 196 4.33 -11.61 -2.36
C GLN A 196 3.77 -12.14 -1.03
N ASP A 197 3.51 -11.26 -0.06
CA ASP A 197 2.93 -11.64 1.23
C ASP A 197 1.52 -12.26 1.07
N LEU A 198 0.67 -11.67 0.22
CA LEU A 198 -0.67 -12.21 -0.05
C LEU A 198 -0.61 -13.60 -0.66
N ARG A 199 0.27 -13.82 -1.64
CA ARG A 199 0.44 -15.15 -2.26
C ARG A 199 0.90 -16.20 -1.26
N TYR A 200 1.81 -15.85 -0.34
CA TYR A 200 2.22 -16.78 0.71
C TYR A 200 1.08 -17.06 1.70
N LEU A 201 0.32 -16.04 2.08
CA LEU A 201 -0.83 -16.20 2.97
C LEU A 201 -1.91 -17.09 2.34
N GLU A 202 -2.26 -16.84 1.08
CA GLU A 202 -3.21 -17.64 0.31
C GLU A 202 -2.81 -19.12 0.28
N LEU A 203 -1.55 -19.39 -0.07
CA LEU A 203 -1.03 -20.76 -0.14
C LEU A 203 -1.07 -21.45 1.24
N LEU A 204 -0.70 -20.75 2.32
CA LEU A 204 -0.78 -21.29 3.68
C LEU A 204 -2.23 -21.58 4.10
N LEU A 205 -3.16 -20.69 3.77
CA LEU A 205 -4.58 -20.90 4.04
C LEU A 205 -5.14 -22.08 3.24
N GLU A 206 -4.75 -22.24 1.98
CA GLU A 206 -5.13 -23.38 1.15
C GLU A 206 -4.58 -24.70 1.71
N LEU A 207 -3.34 -24.72 2.22
CA LEU A 207 -2.78 -25.88 2.91
C LEU A 207 -3.55 -26.25 4.18
N VAL A 208 -3.92 -25.25 4.99
CA VAL A 208 -4.70 -25.46 6.22
C VAL A 208 -6.08 -26.06 5.89
N VAL A 209 -6.75 -25.52 4.88
CA VAL A 209 -8.09 -25.94 4.46
C VAL A 209 -8.08 -27.30 3.74
N GLY A 210 -7.15 -27.49 2.80
CA GLY A 210 -7.04 -28.70 1.99
C GLY A 210 -6.50 -29.89 2.78
N GLY A 211 -5.60 -29.63 3.74
CA GLY A 211 -5.03 -30.66 4.63
C GLY A 211 -6.08 -31.37 5.48
N GLU A 212 -7.05 -30.63 6.02
CA GLU A 212 -8.12 -31.24 6.80
C GLU A 212 -9.11 -32.05 5.97
N SER A 213 -9.43 -31.60 4.75
CA SER A 213 -10.33 -32.34 3.87
C SER A 213 -9.77 -33.74 3.57
N ARG A 214 -8.44 -33.87 3.47
CA ARG A 214 -7.73 -35.15 3.33
C ARG A 214 -7.70 -35.96 4.63
N ALA A 215 -7.49 -35.30 5.78
CA ALA A 215 -7.51 -35.98 7.09
C ALA A 215 -8.90 -36.59 7.41
N VAL A 216 -9.98 -35.90 7.05
CA VAL A 216 -11.35 -36.41 7.19
C VAL A 216 -11.56 -37.65 6.31
N GLN A 217 -11.11 -37.61 5.05
CA GLN A 217 -11.20 -38.74 4.12
C GLN A 217 -10.37 -39.96 4.56
N GLU A 218 -9.15 -39.76 5.08
CA GLU A 218 -8.30 -40.84 5.62
C GLU A 218 -8.95 -41.49 6.86
N THR A 219 -9.57 -40.69 7.72
CA THR A 219 -10.26 -41.17 8.93
C THR A 219 -11.51 -41.97 8.57
N GLU A 220 -12.29 -41.52 7.57
CA GLU A 220 -13.45 -42.26 7.05
C GLU A 220 -13.03 -43.56 6.33
N ALA A 221 -11.97 -43.52 5.51
CA ALA A 221 -11.45 -44.70 4.83
C ALA A 221 -10.93 -45.76 5.82
N GLY A 222 -10.21 -45.36 6.88
CA GLY A 222 -9.76 -46.26 7.94
C GLY A 222 -10.90 -46.85 8.78
N ALA A 223 -11.96 -46.08 9.03
CA ALA A 223 -13.15 -46.54 9.73
C ALA A 223 -13.97 -47.57 8.92
N VAL A 224 -14.02 -47.42 7.60
CA VAL A 224 -14.68 -48.37 6.69
C VAL A 224 -13.93 -49.70 6.60
N VAL A 225 -12.59 -49.67 6.62
CA VAL A 225 -11.76 -50.90 6.63
C VAL A 225 -11.92 -51.68 7.93
N ARG A 226 -11.95 -51.00 9.09
CA ARG A 226 -12.17 -51.64 10.41
C ARG A 226 -13.56 -52.23 10.63
N ARG A 227 -14.58 -51.81 9.85
CA ARG A 227 -15.93 -52.40 9.91
C ARG A 227 -16.09 -53.63 9.01
N ARG A 228 -15.11 -53.95 8.16
CA ARG A 228 -15.13 -55.10 7.23
C ARG A 228 -14.17 -56.24 7.63
N SER A 229 -13.41 -56.07 8.71
CA SER A 229 -12.57 -57.08 9.36
C SER A 229 -13.25 -57.62 10.61
#